data_AF-A0A409XIY8-F1
#
_entry.id   AF-A0A409XIY8-F1
#
_cell.length_a   1.000
_cell.length_b   1.000
_cell.length_c   1.000
_cell.angle_alpha   90.00
_cell.angle_beta   90.00
_cell.angle_gamma   90.00
#
_symmetry.space_group_name_H-M   'P 1'
#
loop_
_entity.id
_entity.type
_entity.pdbx_description
1 polymer ?
#
loop_
_entity_poly.entity_id
_entity_poly.type
_entity_poly.pdbx_seq_one_letter_code
_entity_poly.pdbx_strand_id
1 'polypeptide(L)'
;VQEEELTRYKEEHGIDTRWLPDSTAYKEAQKLLIERSYRRAVDHLERLVQEEELTRYEEEHGIDTRWLPDSTAYKEAQKLLIERSYRRAVDHLERLVVQCLFELMKLGMNDVEVIRTTLRQYNDTATCLNLPRPQLSWSSVLNAATVADFDLLRDTHMDIRSLPWTEPSRREAMNYYYGLKHAQEEIVRLNVEITQAMNYYYGLKHAQEEIFRLNVEITRLLTFKFDNHVDYYHAIQENMMRDPPLAQNLSLQWEYQNRIHECITSKLPGFTGALSIGEHIGRDKSLSTDVPVPRWFLWINSIRDNGQMQGGEGLGEDGGDDDDDVLRELGIGTDMIVELMECISTSDNS
;
A
#
# COMPACT_ATOMS: atom_id res chain seq x y z
N VAL A 1 -18.04 -43.03 57.60
CA VAL A 1 -17.96 -42.00 56.54
C VAL A 1 -18.68 -42.41 55.25
N GLN A 2 -18.22 -43.38 54.44
CA GLN A 2 -18.89 -43.72 53.17
C GLN A 2 -20.33 -44.27 53.33
N GLU A 3 -20.58 -45.15 54.31
CA GLU A 3 -21.94 -45.67 54.60
C GLU A 3 -22.87 -44.61 55.20
N GLU A 4 -22.33 -43.66 55.96
CA GLU A 4 -23.07 -42.56 56.59
C GLU A 4 -23.45 -41.46 55.59
N GLU A 5 -22.63 -41.22 54.57
CA GLU A 5 -22.98 -40.31 53.47
C GLU A 5 -23.98 -40.96 52.48
N LEU A 6 -23.87 -42.29 52.30
CA LEU A 6 -24.82 -43.06 51.48
C LEU A 6 -26.23 -43.04 52.08
N THR A 7 -26.32 -43.15 53.41
CA THR A 7 -27.59 -43.12 54.16
C THR A 7 -28.20 -41.72 54.13
N ARG A 8 -27.40 -40.66 54.32
CA ARG A 8 -27.86 -39.26 54.22
C ARG A 8 -28.39 -38.90 52.82
N TYR A 9 -27.72 -39.35 51.76
CA TYR A 9 -28.17 -39.14 50.38
C TYR A 9 -29.48 -39.88 50.07
N LYS A 10 -29.63 -41.10 50.58
CA LYS A 10 -30.86 -41.90 50.46
C LYS A 10 -32.05 -41.24 51.18
N GLU A 11 -31.80 -40.63 52.34
CA GLU A 11 -32.81 -39.87 53.10
C GLU A 11 -33.21 -38.57 52.38
N GLU A 12 -32.24 -37.78 51.90
CA GLU A 12 -32.51 -36.51 51.18
C GLU A 12 -33.32 -36.69 49.89
N HIS A 13 -33.16 -37.83 49.20
CA HIS A 13 -33.82 -38.09 47.92
C HIS A 13 -35.01 -39.05 48.03
N GLY A 14 -35.44 -39.39 49.26
CA GLY A 14 -36.62 -40.23 49.50
C GLY A 14 -36.53 -41.65 48.93
N ILE A 15 -35.34 -42.25 48.94
CA ILE A 15 -35.07 -43.55 48.31
C ILE A 15 -35.34 -44.67 49.34
N ASP A 16 -36.47 -45.39 49.20
CA ASP A 16 -36.87 -46.50 50.08
C ASP A 16 -35.82 -47.62 50.14
N THR A 17 -35.57 -48.16 51.34
CA THR A 17 -34.39 -48.96 51.73
C THR A 17 -34.35 -50.39 51.19
N ARG A 18 -35.17 -50.75 50.20
CA ARG A 18 -35.22 -52.09 49.60
C ARG A 18 -34.78 -52.08 48.13
N TRP A 19 -33.51 -51.76 47.88
CA TRP A 19 -32.92 -51.90 46.54
C TRP A 19 -31.78 -52.92 46.54
N LEU A 20 -31.89 -53.90 45.62
CA LEU A 20 -30.81 -54.85 45.35
C LEU A 20 -29.58 -54.12 44.79
N PRO A 21 -28.36 -54.59 45.10
CA PRO A 21 -27.08 -53.99 44.68
C PRO A 21 -26.87 -53.75 43.17
N ASP A 22 -27.75 -54.27 42.30
CA ASP A 22 -27.61 -54.24 40.84
C ASP A 22 -28.53 -53.27 40.09
N SER A 23 -29.37 -52.50 40.79
CA SER A 23 -30.25 -51.50 40.18
C SER A 23 -29.45 -50.35 39.53
N THR A 24 -29.90 -49.87 38.38
CA THR A 24 -29.31 -48.72 37.67
C THR A 24 -29.23 -47.47 38.54
N ALA A 25 -30.26 -47.22 39.35
CA ALA A 25 -30.30 -46.10 40.30
C ALA A 25 -29.23 -46.21 41.41
N TYR A 26 -28.88 -47.43 41.85
CA TYR A 26 -27.82 -47.65 42.83
C TYR A 26 -26.43 -47.38 42.22
N LYS A 27 -26.22 -47.82 40.97
CA LYS A 27 -24.97 -47.57 40.21
C LYS A 27 -24.78 -46.08 39.92
N GLU A 28 -25.85 -45.34 39.58
CA GLU A 28 -25.81 -43.88 39.39
C GLU A 28 -25.56 -43.12 40.70
N ALA A 29 -26.20 -43.52 41.80
CA ALA A 29 -25.96 -42.91 43.11
C ALA A 29 -24.51 -43.15 43.59
N GLN A 30 -23.96 -44.35 43.38
CA GLN A 30 -22.54 -44.63 43.66
C GLN A 30 -21.61 -43.78 42.77
N LYS A 31 -21.91 -43.64 41.47
CA LYS A 31 -21.14 -42.79 40.55
C LYS A 31 -21.12 -41.32 41.00
N LEU A 32 -22.28 -40.77 41.37
CA LEU A 32 -22.40 -39.40 41.88
C LEU A 32 -21.66 -39.19 43.19
N LEU A 33 -21.65 -40.18 44.08
CA LEU A 33 -20.90 -40.11 45.34
C LEU A 33 -19.39 -40.10 45.09
N ILE A 34 -18.91 -40.96 44.18
CA ILE A 34 -17.51 -40.99 43.77
C ILE A 34 -17.12 -39.68 43.08
N GLU A 35 -18.00 -39.10 42.25
CA GLU A 35 -17.75 -37.81 41.61
C GLU A 35 -17.69 -36.67 42.63
N ARG A 36 -18.61 -36.64 43.61
CA ARG A 36 -18.58 -35.65 44.70
C ARG A 36 -17.34 -35.80 45.58
N SER A 37 -16.95 -37.02 45.91
CA SER A 37 -15.75 -37.26 46.73
C SER A 37 -14.48 -36.90 45.97
N TYR A 38 -14.42 -37.21 44.67
CA TYR A 38 -13.33 -36.79 43.79
C TYR A 38 -13.27 -35.26 43.68
N ARG A 39 -14.39 -34.58 43.44
CA ARG A 39 -14.45 -33.11 43.37
C ARG A 39 -13.97 -32.47 44.67
N ARG A 40 -14.45 -32.96 45.82
CA ARG A 40 -13.98 -32.50 47.15
C ARG A 40 -12.49 -32.74 47.36
N ALA A 41 -11.96 -33.88 46.89
CA ALA A 41 -10.54 -34.20 47.00
C ALA A 41 -9.70 -33.28 46.11
N VAL A 42 -10.15 -32.99 44.88
CA VAL A 42 -9.52 -32.03 43.96
C VAL A 42 -9.55 -30.62 44.55
N ASP A 43 -10.71 -30.13 45.00
CA ASP A 43 -10.85 -28.82 45.65
C ASP A 43 -9.98 -28.70 46.91
N HIS A 44 -9.75 -29.83 47.62
CA HIS A 44 -8.87 -29.86 48.78
C HIS A 44 -7.40 -29.79 48.41
N LEU A 45 -6.97 -30.56 47.41
CA LEU A 45 -5.61 -30.52 46.90
C LEU A 45 -5.29 -29.14 46.31
N GLU A 46 -6.20 -28.56 45.54
CA GLU A 46 -6.03 -27.22 44.97
C GLU A 46 -5.89 -26.14 46.05
N ARG A 47 -6.68 -26.22 47.13
CA ARG A 47 -6.51 -25.34 48.29
C ARG A 47 -5.15 -25.50 48.98
N LEU A 48 -4.69 -26.74 49.17
CA LEU A 48 -3.39 -26.99 49.80
C LEU A 48 -2.23 -26.46 48.94
N VAL A 49 -2.31 -26.65 47.61
CA VAL A 49 -1.32 -26.09 46.67
C VAL A 49 -1.34 -24.56 46.71
N GLN A 50 -2.52 -23.94 46.69
CA GLN A 50 -2.64 -22.48 46.81
C GLN A 50 -2.08 -21.97 48.16
N GLU A 51 -2.34 -22.67 49.26
CA GLU A 51 -1.79 -22.32 50.58
C GLU A 51 -0.26 -22.43 50.62
N GLU A 52 0.32 -23.47 50.04
CA GLU A 52 1.78 -23.64 49.93
C GLU A 52 2.43 -22.56 49.06
N GLU A 53 1.84 -22.25 47.91
CA GLU A 53 2.30 -21.17 47.02
C GLU A 53 2.22 -19.79 47.68
N LEU A 54 1.13 -19.51 48.42
CA LEU A 54 0.98 -18.29 49.19
C LEU A 54 2.05 -18.17 50.28
N THR A 55 2.29 -19.25 51.02
CA THR A 55 3.30 -19.28 52.10
C THR A 55 4.69 -18.99 51.52
N ARG A 56 5.05 -19.62 50.40
CA ARG A 56 6.32 -19.37 49.70
C ARG A 56 6.42 -17.91 49.22
N TYR A 57 5.35 -17.35 48.69
CA TYR A 57 5.31 -15.96 48.23
C TYR A 57 5.45 -14.97 49.39
N GLU A 58 4.80 -15.24 50.52
CA GLU A 58 4.90 -14.45 51.75
C GLU A 58 6.34 -14.46 52.31
N GLU A 59 7.00 -15.62 52.32
CA GLU A 59 8.41 -15.76 52.73
C GLU A 59 9.37 -15.00 51.79
N GLU A 60 9.18 -15.13 50.48
CA GLU A 60 10.02 -14.47 49.46
C GLU A 60 9.91 -12.93 49.53
N HIS A 61 8.71 -12.40 49.82
CA HIS A 61 8.44 -10.96 49.84
C HIS A 61 8.49 -10.36 51.25
N GLY A 62 8.86 -11.15 52.27
CA GLY A 62 9.04 -10.69 53.65
C GLY A 62 7.74 -10.20 54.30
N ILE A 63 6.62 -10.87 54.04
CA ILE A 63 5.31 -10.51 54.60
C ILE A 63 5.13 -11.19 55.96
N ASP A 64 5.42 -10.46 57.05
CA ASP A 64 5.40 -11.01 58.42
C ASP A 64 4.01 -11.38 58.96
N THR A 65 2.93 -10.77 58.43
CA THR A 65 1.55 -11.01 58.88
C THR A 65 0.65 -11.28 57.68
N ARG A 66 0.00 -12.45 57.67
CA ARG A 66 -0.93 -12.85 56.60
C ARG A 66 -2.05 -11.83 56.43
N TRP A 67 -2.26 -11.39 55.21
CA TRP A 67 -3.28 -10.38 54.88
C TRP A 67 -4.68 -11.01 54.95
N LEU A 68 -5.37 -10.76 56.05
CA LEU A 68 -6.78 -11.12 56.22
C LEU A 68 -7.70 -10.04 55.63
N PRO A 69 -8.96 -10.37 55.27
CA PRO A 69 -9.92 -9.40 54.71
C PRO A 69 -10.11 -8.13 55.55
N ASP A 70 -9.91 -8.20 56.86
CA ASP A 70 -10.03 -7.07 57.77
C ASP A 70 -8.79 -6.18 57.86
N SER A 71 -7.64 -6.68 57.40
CA SER A 71 -6.36 -5.96 57.46
C SER A 71 -6.35 -4.73 56.54
N THR A 72 -5.61 -3.70 56.96
CA THR A 72 -5.49 -2.45 56.19
C THR A 72 -4.79 -2.68 54.86
N ALA A 73 -3.71 -3.48 54.86
CA ALA A 73 -2.97 -3.85 53.66
C ALA A 73 -3.84 -4.59 52.63
N TYR A 74 -4.70 -5.52 53.07
CA TYR A 74 -5.67 -6.19 52.19
C TYR A 74 -6.66 -5.20 51.58
N LYS A 75 -7.21 -4.28 52.38
CA LYS A 75 -8.16 -3.26 51.91
C LYS A 75 -7.52 -2.27 50.93
N GLU A 76 -6.26 -1.89 51.16
CA GLU A 76 -5.50 -1.03 50.23
C GLU A 76 -5.18 -1.76 48.92
N ALA A 77 -4.74 -3.02 48.99
CA ALA A 77 -4.53 -3.86 47.81
C ALA A 77 -5.84 -4.06 47.02
N GLN A 78 -6.96 -4.28 47.71
CA GLN A 78 -8.27 -4.39 47.09
C GLN A 78 -8.65 -3.11 46.33
N LYS A 79 -8.39 -1.92 46.90
CA LYS A 79 -8.59 -0.64 46.19
C LYS A 79 -7.76 -0.56 44.91
N LEU A 80 -6.47 -0.93 44.98
CA LEU A 80 -5.58 -0.93 43.82
C LEU A 80 -6.04 -1.92 42.74
N LEU A 81 -6.53 -3.09 43.14
CA LEU A 81 -7.07 -4.09 42.21
C LEU A 81 -8.33 -3.59 41.50
N ILE A 82 -9.24 -2.93 42.22
CA ILE A 82 -10.45 -2.32 41.64
C ILE A 82 -10.06 -1.16 40.70
N GLU A 83 -9.10 -0.33 41.07
CA GLU A 83 -8.62 0.75 40.20
C GLU A 83 -7.92 0.21 38.94
N ARG A 84 -7.18 -0.90 39.07
CA ARG A 84 -6.54 -1.57 37.93
C ARG A 84 -7.57 -2.24 37.02
N SER A 85 -8.61 -2.87 37.56
CA SER A 85 -9.67 -3.49 36.76
C SER A 85 -10.45 -2.43 35.99
N TYR A 86 -10.75 -1.29 36.64
CA TYR A 86 -11.33 -0.13 35.99
C TYR A 86 -10.47 0.40 34.84
N ARG A 87 -9.17 0.67 35.07
CA ARG A 87 -8.26 1.15 34.00
C ARG A 87 -8.22 0.20 32.81
N ARG A 88 -8.15 -1.11 33.05
CA ARG A 88 -8.19 -2.11 31.97
C ARG A 88 -9.52 -2.10 31.20
N ALA A 89 -10.64 -1.88 31.89
CA ALA A 89 -11.94 -1.76 31.25
C ALA A 89 -12.02 -0.50 30.36
N VAL A 90 -11.43 0.61 30.82
CA VAL A 90 -11.28 1.85 30.02
C VAL A 90 -10.43 1.60 28.77
N ASP A 91 -9.21 1.08 28.93
CA ASP A 91 -8.29 0.82 27.81
C ASP A 91 -8.93 -0.12 26.77
N HIS A 92 -9.66 -1.13 27.23
CA HIS A 92 -10.32 -2.10 26.36
C HIS A 92 -11.48 -1.47 25.58
N LEU A 93 -12.30 -0.66 26.26
CA LEU A 93 -13.41 0.05 25.63
C LEU A 93 -12.92 1.10 24.64
N GLU A 94 -11.88 1.86 24.99
CA GLU A 94 -11.25 2.85 24.10
C GLU A 94 -10.70 2.19 22.83
N ARG A 95 -9.94 1.09 22.98
CA ARG A 95 -9.41 0.37 21.82
C ARG A 95 -10.50 -0.07 20.87
N LEU A 96 -11.57 -0.66 21.40
CA LEU A 96 -12.69 -1.14 20.59
C LEU A 96 -13.43 0.02 19.93
N VAL A 97 -13.61 1.12 20.63
CA VAL A 97 -14.24 2.32 20.09
C VAL A 97 -13.41 2.94 18.96
N VAL A 98 -12.10 3.10 19.16
CA VAL A 98 -11.19 3.65 18.15
C VAL A 98 -11.18 2.72 16.94
N GLN A 99 -11.01 1.41 17.17
CA GLN A 99 -11.13 0.41 16.12
C GLN A 99 -12.48 0.53 15.40
N CYS A 100 -13.58 0.67 16.12
CA CYS A 100 -14.92 0.85 15.56
C CYS A 100 -15.04 2.15 14.73
N LEU A 101 -14.48 3.28 15.16
CA LEU A 101 -14.47 4.53 14.38
C LEU A 101 -13.71 4.38 13.05
N PHE A 102 -12.64 3.58 13.02
CA PHE A 102 -11.87 3.31 11.80
C PHE A 102 -12.46 2.17 10.94
N GLU A 103 -13.09 1.17 11.56
CA GLU A 103 -13.58 -0.06 10.90
C GLU A 103 -15.07 -0.02 10.53
N LEU A 104 -15.94 0.72 11.25
CA LEU A 104 -17.34 0.98 10.84
C LEU A 104 -17.42 1.77 9.53
N MET A 105 -16.34 2.47 9.15
CA MET A 105 -16.23 3.09 7.83
C MET A 105 -16.01 2.05 6.71
N LYS A 106 -15.59 0.82 7.05
CA LYS A 106 -15.25 -0.22 6.07
C LYS A 106 -16.24 -1.37 6.00
N LEU A 107 -16.65 -2.01 7.10
CA LEU A 107 -17.50 -3.21 7.04
C LEU A 107 -18.36 -3.37 8.30
N GLY A 108 -19.69 -3.29 8.13
CA GLY A 108 -20.63 -3.32 9.24
C GLY A 108 -20.74 -4.67 9.98
N MET A 109 -20.87 -4.53 11.31
CA MET A 109 -21.80 -5.28 12.17
C MET A 109 -21.36 -6.57 12.90
N ASN A 110 -20.08 -6.79 13.19
CA ASN A 110 -19.67 -7.84 14.15
C ASN A 110 -19.25 -7.32 15.53
N ASP A 111 -18.94 -6.03 15.68
CA ASP A 111 -18.36 -5.50 16.94
C ASP A 111 -19.36 -4.83 17.89
N VAL A 112 -20.61 -4.62 17.47
CA VAL A 112 -21.61 -3.89 18.27
C VAL A 112 -21.92 -4.60 19.60
N GLU A 113 -21.99 -5.93 19.59
CA GLU A 113 -22.27 -6.72 20.79
C GLU A 113 -21.06 -6.77 21.74
N VAL A 114 -19.84 -6.78 21.18
CA VAL A 114 -18.58 -6.70 21.93
C VAL A 114 -18.45 -5.33 22.61
N ILE A 115 -18.81 -4.24 21.92
CA ILE A 115 -18.77 -2.89 22.50
C ILE A 115 -19.85 -2.74 23.59
N ARG A 116 -21.04 -3.34 23.42
CA ARG A 116 -22.08 -3.31 24.47
C ARG A 116 -21.67 -4.08 25.72
N THR A 117 -21.04 -5.24 25.58
CA THR A 117 -20.58 -6.04 26.72
C THR A 117 -19.43 -5.34 27.45
N THR A 118 -18.48 -4.74 26.73
CA THR A 118 -17.38 -3.98 27.32
C THR A 118 -17.83 -2.65 27.93
N LEU A 119 -18.80 -1.96 27.33
CA LEU A 119 -19.45 -0.79 27.93
C LEU A 119 -20.12 -1.13 29.27
N ARG A 120 -20.78 -2.29 29.35
CA ARG A 120 -21.34 -2.78 30.62
C ARG A 120 -20.24 -3.05 31.65
N GLN A 121 -19.14 -3.70 31.27
CA GLN A 121 -18.01 -3.94 32.18
C GLN A 121 -17.36 -2.64 32.68
N TYR A 122 -17.23 -1.62 31.83
CA TYR A 122 -16.79 -0.28 32.23
C TYR A 122 -17.78 0.31 33.26
N ASN A 123 -19.06 0.30 32.94
CA ASN A 123 -20.12 0.85 33.80
C ASN A 123 -20.17 0.16 35.17
N ASP A 124 -20.04 -1.17 35.21
CA ASP A 124 -20.00 -1.95 36.45
C ASP A 124 -18.75 -1.60 37.28
N THR A 125 -17.56 -1.61 36.68
CA THR A 125 -16.30 -1.27 37.38
C THR A 125 -16.26 0.19 37.85
N ALA A 126 -16.86 1.11 37.10
CA ALA A 126 -17.01 2.53 37.44
C ALA A 126 -17.83 2.76 38.72
N THR A 127 -18.81 1.88 39.02
CA THR A 127 -19.61 1.96 40.26
C THR A 127 -18.87 1.41 41.48
N CYS A 128 -17.93 0.48 41.27
CA CYS A 128 -17.15 -0.16 42.34
C CYS A 128 -16.02 0.72 42.89
N LEU A 129 -15.71 1.85 42.25
CA LEU A 129 -14.70 2.79 42.73
C LEU A 129 -15.18 3.56 43.96
N ASN A 130 -14.24 3.94 44.85
CA ASN A 130 -14.54 4.73 46.05
C ASN A 130 -15.19 6.10 45.71
N LEU A 131 -14.94 6.62 44.51
CA LEU A 131 -15.61 7.75 43.90
C LEU A 131 -16.32 7.24 42.64
N PRO A 132 -17.65 7.03 42.68
CA PRO A 132 -18.39 6.52 41.53
C PRO A 132 -18.22 7.44 40.32
N ARG A 133 -17.89 6.86 39.17
CA ARG A 133 -17.66 7.62 37.92
C ARG A 133 -18.95 7.71 37.08
N PRO A 134 -19.10 8.77 36.26
CA PRO A 134 -20.26 8.93 35.40
C PRO A 134 -20.35 7.77 34.39
N GLN A 135 -21.57 7.22 34.29
CA GLN A 135 -21.88 6.08 33.43
C GLN A 135 -21.99 6.55 31.98
N LEU A 136 -21.47 5.75 31.05
CA LEU A 136 -21.54 6.05 29.63
C LEU A 136 -22.75 5.38 29.00
N SER A 137 -23.49 6.15 28.20
CA SER A 137 -24.64 5.66 27.44
C SER A 137 -24.23 5.21 26.04
N TRP A 138 -24.96 4.25 25.46
CA TRP A 138 -24.71 3.78 24.09
C TRP A 138 -24.83 4.90 23.04
N SER A 139 -25.76 5.85 23.23
CA SER A 139 -25.88 7.01 22.35
C SER A 139 -24.69 7.96 22.47
N SER A 140 -24.11 8.11 23.66
CA SER A 140 -22.87 8.88 23.85
C SER A 140 -21.69 8.26 23.10
N VAL A 141 -21.60 6.92 23.08
CA VAL A 141 -20.57 6.18 22.32
C VAL A 141 -20.77 6.37 20.81
N LEU A 142 -22.00 6.30 20.32
CA LEU A 142 -22.29 6.48 18.88
C LEU A 142 -22.16 7.93 18.40
N ASN A 143 -22.52 8.91 19.25
CA ASN A 143 -22.49 10.33 18.88
C ASN A 143 -21.09 10.94 18.95
N ALA A 144 -20.11 10.22 19.48
CA ALA A 144 -18.73 10.65 19.46
C ALA A 144 -18.17 10.43 18.04
N ALA A 145 -18.07 11.52 17.28
CA ALA A 145 -17.68 11.51 15.87
C ALA A 145 -16.15 11.39 15.67
N THR A 146 -15.37 11.76 16.69
CA THR A 146 -13.91 11.67 16.67
C THR A 146 -13.40 11.02 17.95
N VAL A 147 -12.19 10.45 17.91
CA VAL A 147 -11.51 9.89 19.09
C VAL A 147 -11.41 10.93 20.22
N ALA A 148 -11.25 12.21 19.86
CA ALA A 148 -11.19 13.32 20.82
C ALA A 148 -12.53 13.65 21.50
N ASP A 149 -13.67 13.19 20.97
CA ASP A 149 -14.99 13.34 21.60
C ASP A 149 -15.26 12.27 22.66
N PHE A 150 -14.42 11.24 22.74
CA PHE A 150 -14.66 10.14 23.65
C PHE A 150 -14.36 10.49 25.10
N ASP A 151 -15.41 10.36 25.90
CA ASP A 151 -15.39 10.68 27.31
C ASP A 151 -14.57 9.66 28.17
N LEU A 152 -13.86 8.72 27.56
CA LEU A 152 -12.94 7.75 28.19
C LEU A 152 -11.48 8.23 28.29
N LEU A 153 -11.02 9.09 27.38
CA LEU A 153 -9.66 9.64 27.40
C LEU A 153 -9.31 10.52 28.63
N ARG A 154 -10.30 10.82 29.50
CA ARG A 154 -10.28 11.66 30.73
C ARG A 154 -9.36 11.03 31.76
N ASP A 155 -9.27 9.71 31.72
CA ASP A 155 -8.65 8.89 32.75
C ASP A 155 -7.24 8.43 32.36
N THR A 156 -6.75 8.81 31.18
CA THR A 156 -5.31 8.74 30.87
C THR A 156 -4.57 9.79 31.71
N HIS A 157 -3.28 9.60 31.97
CA HIS A 157 -2.46 10.29 32.99
C HIS A 157 -2.54 11.83 33.07
N MET A 158 -3.19 12.52 32.13
CA MET A 158 -3.54 13.95 32.19
C MET A 158 -5.00 14.19 31.75
N ASP A 159 -5.80 14.78 32.64
CA ASP A 159 -7.14 15.27 32.28
C ASP A 159 -7.03 16.54 31.44
N ILE A 160 -7.05 16.34 30.12
CA ILE A 160 -6.99 17.41 29.12
C ILE A 160 -8.34 18.09 28.87
N ARG A 161 -9.45 17.64 29.45
CA ARG A 161 -10.80 18.14 29.10
C ARG A 161 -11.15 19.51 29.64
N SER A 162 -10.41 19.94 30.65
CA SER A 162 -10.46 21.31 31.16
C SER A 162 -9.80 22.31 30.21
N LEU A 163 -9.05 21.82 29.20
CA LEU A 163 -8.30 22.68 28.33
C LEU A 163 -9.22 23.36 27.29
N PRO A 164 -8.96 24.63 26.95
CA PRO A 164 -9.75 25.37 25.99
C PRO A 164 -9.93 24.68 24.64
N TRP A 165 -8.96 23.88 24.20
CA TRP A 165 -8.93 23.26 22.88
C TRP A 165 -9.67 21.93 22.78
N THR A 166 -10.17 21.35 23.89
CA THR A 166 -10.97 20.11 23.83
C THR A 166 -12.45 20.37 23.53
N GLU A 167 -12.90 21.63 23.67
CA GLU A 167 -14.27 22.05 23.34
C GLU A 167 -14.58 21.81 21.85
N PRO A 168 -15.67 21.08 21.51
CA PRO A 168 -15.98 20.70 20.12
C PRO A 168 -16.01 21.89 19.16
N SER A 169 -16.69 22.98 19.53
CA SER A 169 -16.79 24.19 18.69
C SER A 169 -15.43 24.84 18.43
N ARG A 170 -14.50 24.77 19.38
CA ARG A 170 -13.15 25.33 19.22
C ARG A 170 -12.26 24.42 18.37
N ARG A 171 -12.42 23.10 18.48
CA ARG A 171 -11.74 22.14 17.59
C ARG A 171 -12.20 22.30 16.16
N GLU A 172 -13.50 22.39 15.93
CA GLU A 172 -14.05 22.66 14.59
C GLU A 172 -13.46 23.95 14.01
N ALA A 173 -13.49 25.05 14.77
CA ALA A 173 -12.88 26.31 14.34
C ALA A 173 -11.37 26.19 14.04
N MET A 174 -10.64 25.42 14.85
CA MET A 174 -9.22 25.16 14.68
C MET A 174 -8.95 24.33 13.40
N ASN A 175 -9.74 23.30 13.15
CA ASN A 175 -9.68 22.48 11.94
C ASN A 175 -9.96 23.30 10.69
N TYR A 176 -10.98 24.18 10.72
CA TYR A 176 -11.24 25.11 9.61
C TYR A 176 -10.08 26.06 9.37
N TYR A 177 -9.52 26.63 10.44
CA TYR A 177 -8.40 27.56 10.34
C TYR A 177 -7.14 26.88 9.74
N TYR A 178 -6.76 25.71 10.25
CA TYR A 178 -5.60 24.99 9.72
C TYR A 178 -5.86 24.40 8.34
N GLY A 179 -7.08 23.92 8.06
CA GLY A 179 -7.48 23.51 6.72
C GLY A 179 -7.34 24.65 5.71
N LEU A 180 -7.76 25.88 6.07
CA LEU A 180 -7.60 27.05 5.22
C LEU A 180 -6.12 27.42 5.03
N LYS A 181 -5.32 27.38 6.10
CA LYS A 181 -3.89 27.67 6.04
C LYS A 181 -3.16 26.66 5.13
N HIS A 182 -3.44 25.37 5.31
CA HIS A 182 -2.87 24.32 4.48
C HIS A 182 -3.34 24.43 3.03
N ALA A 183 -4.60 24.74 2.77
CA ALA A 183 -5.08 24.98 1.41
C ALA A 183 -4.32 26.13 0.72
N GLN A 184 -3.96 27.19 1.45
CA GLN A 184 -3.15 28.28 0.90
C GLN A 184 -1.71 27.83 0.58
N GLU A 185 -1.10 27.04 1.46
CA GLU A 185 0.23 26.45 1.23
C GLU A 185 0.20 25.51 0.01
N GLU A 186 -0.87 24.72 -0.11
CA GLU A 186 -1.08 23.75 -1.18
C GLU A 186 -1.24 24.42 -2.53
N ILE A 187 -1.98 25.54 -2.63
CA ILE A 187 -2.08 26.33 -3.87
C ILE A 187 -0.68 26.77 -4.35
N VAL A 188 0.20 27.18 -3.43
CA VAL A 188 1.56 27.59 -3.79
C VAL A 188 2.38 26.38 -4.29
N ARG A 189 2.25 25.23 -3.62
CA ARG A 189 2.90 23.97 -4.04
C ARG A 189 2.45 23.55 -5.44
N LEU A 190 1.14 23.47 -5.65
CA LEU A 190 0.53 23.08 -6.93
C LEU A 190 0.93 24.01 -8.08
N ASN A 191 1.08 25.31 -7.86
CA ASN A 191 1.57 26.22 -8.89
C ASN A 191 2.99 25.86 -9.38
N VAL A 192 3.87 25.41 -8.47
CA VAL A 192 5.21 24.93 -8.82
C VAL A 192 5.13 23.62 -9.59
N GLU A 193 4.29 22.69 -9.12
CA GLU A 193 4.12 21.38 -9.78
C GLU A 193 3.52 21.49 -11.17
N ILE A 194 2.50 22.35 -11.37
CA ILE A 194 1.92 22.63 -12.70
C ILE A 194 3.00 23.16 -13.66
N THR A 195 3.88 24.05 -13.18
CA THR A 195 4.97 24.57 -13.99
C THR A 195 5.97 23.48 -14.38
N GLN A 196 6.30 22.57 -13.44
CA GLN A 196 7.19 21.44 -13.70
C GLN A 196 6.57 20.44 -14.69
N ALA A 197 5.28 20.12 -14.52
CA ALA A 197 4.54 19.25 -15.43
C ALA A 197 4.46 19.84 -16.84
N MET A 198 4.23 21.15 -16.95
CA MET A 198 4.21 21.87 -18.23
C MET A 198 5.58 21.82 -18.93
N ASN A 199 6.67 22.03 -18.18
CA ASN A 199 8.03 21.90 -18.74
C ASN A 199 8.31 20.48 -19.23
N TYR A 200 7.88 19.46 -18.50
CA TYR A 200 8.02 18.07 -18.92
C TYR A 200 7.24 17.78 -20.21
N TYR A 201 6.00 18.26 -20.29
CA TYR A 201 5.16 18.13 -21.49
C TYR A 201 5.81 18.75 -22.73
N TYR A 202 6.29 20.01 -22.63
CA TYR A 202 6.96 20.65 -23.76
C TYR A 202 8.30 19.98 -24.10
N GLY A 203 9.04 19.50 -23.10
CA GLY A 203 10.24 18.69 -23.32
C GLY A 203 9.94 17.43 -24.13
N LEU A 204 8.83 16.74 -23.83
CA LEU A 204 8.40 15.55 -24.56
C LEU A 204 7.95 15.89 -25.98
N LYS A 205 7.16 16.96 -26.17
CA LYS A 205 6.74 17.44 -27.49
C LYS A 205 7.94 17.81 -28.37
N HIS A 206 8.91 18.53 -27.83
CA HIS A 206 10.14 18.86 -28.57
C HIS A 206 10.99 17.63 -28.87
N ALA A 207 11.06 16.65 -27.96
CA ALA A 207 11.75 15.39 -28.26
C ALA A 207 11.09 14.64 -29.42
N GLN A 208 9.75 14.62 -29.48
CA GLN A 208 9.01 14.02 -30.60
C GLN A 208 9.25 14.76 -31.92
N GLU A 209 9.20 16.09 -31.91
CA GLU A 209 9.53 16.92 -33.07
C GLU A 209 10.96 16.67 -33.54
N GLU A 210 11.91 16.58 -32.61
CA GLU A 210 13.32 16.33 -32.93
C GLU A 210 13.53 14.93 -33.50
N ILE A 211 12.82 13.90 -33.01
CA ILE A 211 12.82 12.56 -33.63
C ILE A 211 12.34 12.65 -35.08
N PHE A 212 11.24 13.35 -35.35
CA PHE A 212 10.74 13.53 -36.72
C PHE A 212 11.76 14.26 -37.60
N ARG A 213 12.38 15.33 -37.10
CA ARG A 213 13.43 16.07 -37.82
C ARG A 213 14.64 15.20 -38.12
N LEU A 214 15.13 14.45 -37.12
CA LEU A 214 16.28 13.55 -37.27
C LEU A 214 15.98 12.41 -38.25
N ASN A 215 14.75 11.91 -38.32
CA ASN A 215 14.33 10.92 -39.31
C ASN A 215 14.39 11.47 -40.75
N VAL A 216 14.07 12.74 -40.96
CA VAL A 216 14.27 13.37 -42.28
C VAL A 216 15.75 13.60 -42.56
N GLU A 217 16.50 14.06 -41.56
CA GLU A 217 17.90 14.42 -41.73
C GLU A 217 18.81 13.21 -41.96
N ILE A 218 18.50 12.05 -41.36
CA ILE A 218 19.24 10.82 -41.63
C ILE A 218 19.05 10.38 -43.09
N THR A 219 17.83 10.46 -43.64
CA THR A 219 17.57 10.18 -45.07
C THR A 219 18.35 11.13 -45.97
N ARG A 220 18.39 12.43 -45.65
CA ARG A 220 19.20 13.41 -46.38
C ARG A 220 20.69 13.09 -46.32
N LEU A 221 21.20 12.73 -45.15
CA LEU A 221 22.59 12.35 -44.97
C LEU A 221 22.93 11.09 -45.77
N LEU A 222 22.06 10.07 -45.76
CA LEU A 222 22.26 8.85 -46.55
C LEU A 222 22.27 9.13 -48.05
N THR A 223 21.37 10.02 -48.50
CA THR A 223 21.31 10.48 -49.90
C THR A 223 22.60 11.19 -50.29
N PHE A 224 23.04 12.15 -49.47
CA PHE A 224 24.31 12.86 -49.67
C PHE A 224 25.51 11.90 -49.75
N LYS A 225 25.59 10.92 -48.84
CA LYS A 225 26.67 9.93 -48.84
C LYS A 225 26.69 9.08 -50.11
N PHE A 226 25.52 8.70 -50.60
CA PHE A 226 25.38 7.91 -51.82
C PHE A 226 25.70 8.71 -53.08
N ASP A 227 25.17 9.92 -53.19
CA ASP A 227 25.46 10.83 -54.30
C ASP A 227 26.95 11.14 -54.39
N ASN A 228 27.59 11.41 -53.25
CA ASN A 228 29.02 11.65 -53.18
C ASN A 228 29.83 10.40 -53.63
N HIS A 229 29.38 9.19 -53.28
CA HIS A 229 30.00 7.95 -53.77
C HIS A 229 29.91 7.80 -55.29
N VAL A 230 28.74 8.13 -55.87
CA VAL A 230 28.52 8.12 -57.33
C VAL A 230 29.41 9.16 -58.01
N ASP A 231 29.52 10.37 -57.46
CA ASP A 231 30.35 11.45 -58.01
C ASP A 231 31.83 11.10 -58.03
N TYR A 232 32.37 10.53 -56.94
CA TYR A 232 33.75 10.05 -56.93
C TYR A 232 33.98 8.92 -57.92
N TYR A 233 33.03 7.99 -58.05
CA TYR A 233 33.16 6.87 -58.98
C TYR A 233 33.30 7.35 -60.44
N HIS A 234 32.40 8.23 -60.89
CA HIS A 234 32.47 8.80 -62.23
C HIS A 234 33.72 9.66 -62.43
N ALA A 235 34.05 10.51 -61.45
CA ALA A 235 35.25 11.35 -61.54
C ALA A 235 36.54 10.52 -61.62
N ILE A 236 36.63 9.39 -60.92
CA ILE A 236 37.77 8.46 -61.04
C ILE A 236 37.78 7.82 -62.42
N GLN A 237 36.65 7.27 -62.89
CA GLN A 237 36.57 6.62 -64.20
C GLN A 237 36.96 7.54 -65.36
N GLU A 238 36.50 8.78 -65.35
CA GLU A 238 36.82 9.77 -66.38
C GLU A 238 38.31 10.13 -66.39
N ASN A 239 38.93 10.21 -65.20
CA ASN A 239 40.32 10.63 -65.05
C ASN A 239 41.32 9.48 -65.10
N MET A 240 40.90 8.21 -64.99
CA MET A 240 41.79 7.04 -65.04
C MET A 240 42.68 6.99 -66.28
N MET A 241 42.15 7.40 -67.43
CA MET A 241 42.89 7.44 -68.70
C MET A 241 43.41 8.84 -69.06
N ARG A 242 42.80 9.90 -68.52
CA ARG A 242 43.15 11.30 -68.83
C ARG A 242 44.24 11.87 -67.93
N ASP A 243 44.14 11.62 -66.62
CA ASP A 243 45.06 12.12 -65.60
C ASP A 243 45.21 11.11 -64.44
N PRO A 244 46.08 10.09 -64.60
CA PRO A 244 46.27 9.03 -63.61
C PRO A 244 46.61 9.48 -62.17
N PRO A 245 47.48 10.49 -61.92
CA PRO A 245 47.75 10.92 -60.56
C PRO A 245 46.56 11.62 -59.90
N LEU A 246 45.71 12.33 -60.65
CA LEU A 246 44.47 12.89 -60.10
C LEU A 246 43.49 11.78 -59.74
N ALA A 247 43.32 10.78 -60.62
CA ALA A 247 42.48 9.62 -60.35
C ALA A 247 42.94 8.87 -59.08
N GLN A 248 44.25 8.70 -58.88
CA GLN A 248 44.81 8.07 -57.68
C GLN A 248 44.48 8.85 -56.40
N ASN A 249 44.59 10.19 -56.42
CA ASN A 249 44.25 11.02 -55.25
C ASN A 249 42.75 10.96 -54.93
N LEU A 250 41.90 11.00 -55.97
CA LEU A 250 40.45 10.85 -55.82
C LEU A 250 40.09 9.47 -55.24
N SER A 251 40.77 8.40 -55.66
CA SER A 251 40.57 7.06 -55.08
C SER A 251 40.92 7.01 -53.59
N LEU A 252 42.05 7.59 -53.17
CA LEU A 252 42.44 7.63 -51.76
C LEU A 252 41.42 8.43 -50.91
N GLN A 253 40.96 9.56 -51.42
CA GLN A 253 39.96 10.38 -50.74
C GLN A 253 38.60 9.67 -50.65
N TRP A 254 38.20 8.98 -51.72
CA TRP A 254 36.98 8.18 -51.76
C TRP A 254 37.01 7.02 -50.76
N GLU A 255 38.11 6.27 -50.69
CA GLU A 255 38.29 5.20 -49.69
C GLU A 255 38.21 5.72 -48.26
N TYR A 256 38.85 6.87 -47.99
CA TYR A 256 38.81 7.51 -46.67
C TYR A 256 37.38 7.92 -46.27
N GLN A 257 36.65 8.58 -47.18
CA GLN A 257 35.26 8.98 -46.95
C GLN A 257 34.34 7.77 -46.76
N ASN A 258 34.52 6.72 -47.56
CA ASN A 258 33.73 5.48 -47.42
C ASN A 258 33.96 4.80 -46.07
N ARG A 259 35.18 4.83 -45.55
CA ARG A 259 35.50 4.29 -44.22
C ARG A 259 34.85 5.12 -43.09
N ILE A 260 34.81 6.45 -43.24
CA ILE A 260 34.08 7.32 -42.29
C ILE A 260 32.59 7.01 -42.37
N HIS A 261 32.02 6.91 -43.57
CA HIS A 261 30.61 6.62 -43.77
C HIS A 261 30.22 5.29 -43.13
N GLU A 262 31.05 4.25 -43.31
CA GLU A 262 30.87 2.92 -42.71
C GLU A 262 30.87 2.96 -41.18
N CYS A 263 31.79 3.72 -40.57
CA CYS A 263 31.86 3.89 -39.12
C CYS A 263 30.65 4.66 -38.55
N ILE A 264 30.14 5.66 -39.28
CA ILE A 264 28.94 6.39 -38.87
C ILE A 264 27.73 5.47 -38.98
N THR A 265 27.59 4.73 -40.09
CA THR A 265 26.45 3.83 -40.29
C THR A 265 26.45 2.70 -39.29
N SER A 266 27.60 2.11 -38.94
CA SER A 266 27.67 1.00 -37.98
C SER A 266 27.15 1.35 -36.57
N LYS A 267 26.89 2.62 -36.28
CA LYS A 267 26.30 3.10 -35.02
C LYS A 267 24.77 3.22 -35.05
N LEU A 268 24.14 2.89 -36.17
CA LEU A 268 22.69 2.86 -36.34
C LEU A 268 21.94 1.58 -35.84
N PRO A 269 22.56 0.53 -35.25
CA PRO A 269 21.79 -0.55 -34.64
C PRO A 269 20.83 -0.01 -33.56
N GLY A 270 19.55 -0.36 -33.66
CA GLY A 270 18.51 0.11 -32.74
C GLY A 270 17.78 1.37 -33.18
N PHE A 271 18.14 1.97 -34.31
CA PHE A 271 17.34 3.04 -34.93
C PHE A 271 16.04 2.48 -35.50
N THR A 272 14.90 3.08 -35.14
CA THR A 272 13.55 2.63 -35.51
C THR A 272 12.96 3.35 -36.72
N GLY A 273 13.59 4.44 -37.18
CA GLY A 273 13.13 5.20 -38.34
C GLY A 273 13.49 4.56 -39.68
N ALA A 274 12.98 5.12 -40.77
CA ALA A 274 13.24 4.64 -42.13
C ALA A 274 14.67 4.95 -42.58
N LEU A 275 15.48 3.91 -42.82
CA LEU A 275 16.82 4.03 -43.40
C LEU A 275 16.77 3.91 -44.93
N SER A 276 16.01 4.78 -45.58
CA SER A 276 15.94 4.86 -47.05
C SER A 276 16.87 5.96 -47.58
N ILE A 277 17.32 5.79 -48.83
CA ILE A 277 17.90 6.88 -49.61
C ILE A 277 16.74 7.65 -50.26
N GLY A 278 16.79 8.97 -50.17
CA GLY A 278 15.83 9.87 -50.83
C GLY A 278 16.25 10.20 -52.27
N GLU A 279 15.42 11.00 -52.95
CA GLU A 279 15.74 11.51 -54.28
C GLU A 279 16.25 12.95 -54.21
N HIS A 280 17.46 13.21 -54.70
CA HIS A 280 17.96 14.57 -54.82
C HIS A 280 17.32 15.29 -56.01
N ILE A 281 16.53 16.32 -55.73
CA ILE A 281 15.83 17.09 -56.76
C ILE A 281 16.85 17.80 -57.68
N GLY A 282 16.71 17.62 -58.99
CA GLY A 282 17.58 18.23 -60.00
C GLY A 282 18.86 17.45 -60.32
N ARG A 283 19.10 16.30 -59.67
CA ARG A 283 20.20 15.38 -60.03
C ARG A 283 19.74 14.41 -61.12
N ASP A 284 20.62 14.11 -62.06
CA ASP A 284 20.34 13.12 -63.11
C ASP A 284 20.32 11.71 -62.50
N LYS A 285 19.14 11.07 -62.53
CA LYS A 285 18.94 9.74 -61.95
C LYS A 285 19.75 8.66 -62.67
N SER A 286 20.05 8.87 -63.96
CA SER A 286 20.79 7.91 -64.78
C SER A 286 22.21 7.67 -64.29
N LEU A 287 22.82 8.64 -63.59
CA LEU A 287 24.17 8.56 -63.03
C LEU A 287 24.35 7.44 -62.00
N SER A 288 23.26 7.00 -61.36
CA SER A 288 23.29 5.91 -60.38
C SER A 288 23.25 4.52 -61.03
N THR A 289 22.88 4.45 -62.31
CA THR A 289 22.79 3.20 -63.07
C THR A 289 24.21 2.70 -63.32
N ASP A 290 24.49 1.45 -62.96
CA ASP A 290 25.79 0.78 -63.12
C ASP A 290 26.92 1.16 -62.14
N VAL A 291 26.64 1.94 -61.10
CA VAL A 291 27.62 2.22 -60.03
C VAL A 291 27.61 1.09 -58.99
N PRO A 292 28.76 0.51 -58.62
CA PRO A 292 28.82 -0.51 -57.57
C PRO A 292 28.41 0.08 -56.22
N VAL A 293 27.49 -0.60 -55.54
CA VAL A 293 26.96 -0.14 -54.25
C VAL A 293 28.03 -0.18 -53.14
N PRO A 294 28.13 0.87 -52.31
CA PRO A 294 29.05 0.87 -51.17
C PRO A 294 28.70 -0.18 -50.12
N ARG A 295 29.71 -0.66 -49.38
CA ARG A 295 29.52 -1.68 -48.32
C ARG A 295 28.59 -1.23 -47.20
N TRP A 296 28.70 0.03 -46.80
CA TRP A 296 27.84 0.61 -45.76
C TRP A 296 26.36 0.63 -46.20
N PHE A 297 26.08 0.73 -47.50
CA PHE A 297 24.72 0.72 -48.04
C PHE A 297 24.11 -0.69 -48.00
N LEU A 298 24.89 -1.72 -48.34
CA LEU A 298 24.48 -3.12 -48.22
C LEU A 298 24.12 -3.47 -46.77
N TRP A 299 24.90 -2.96 -45.82
CA TRP A 299 24.64 -3.14 -44.39
C TRP A 299 23.31 -2.50 -43.95
N ILE A 300 23.00 -1.29 -44.42
CA ILE A 300 21.71 -0.64 -44.15
C ILE A 300 20.54 -1.50 -44.67
N ASN A 301 20.64 -2.01 -45.90
CA ASN A 301 19.60 -2.87 -46.47
C ASN A 301 19.43 -4.17 -45.65
N SER A 302 20.51 -4.74 -45.14
CA SER A 302 20.43 -5.93 -44.28
C SER A 302 19.71 -5.68 -42.94
N ILE A 303 19.77 -4.45 -42.40
CA ILE A 303 19.03 -4.07 -41.19
C ILE A 303 17.54 -3.94 -41.49
N ARG A 304 17.20 -3.37 -42.65
CA ARG A 304 15.81 -3.26 -43.13
C ARG A 304 15.16 -4.64 -43.26
N ASP A 305 15.86 -5.58 -43.88
CA ASP A 305 15.33 -6.92 -44.16
C ASP A 305 15.19 -7.77 -42.88
N ASN A 306 16.03 -7.53 -41.86
CA ASN A 306 15.92 -8.19 -40.55
C ASN A 306 14.83 -7.59 -39.64
N GLY A 307 14.42 -6.33 -39.87
CA GLY A 307 13.39 -5.63 -39.08
C GLY A 307 11.94 -6.02 -39.40
N GLN A 308 11.67 -6.60 -40.57
CA GLN A 308 10.31 -6.98 -41.01
C GLN A 308 9.73 -8.24 -40.34
N MET A 309 10.44 -8.89 -39.41
CA MET A 309 9.94 -10.07 -38.69
C MET A 309 9.27 -9.75 -37.33
N GLN A 310 9.20 -8.48 -36.90
CA GLN A 310 8.50 -8.08 -35.67
C GLN A 310 7.68 -6.79 -35.85
N GLY A 311 6.35 -6.93 -35.85
CA GLY A 311 5.36 -5.85 -35.95
C GLY A 311 4.93 -5.59 -37.38
N GLY A 312 3.66 -5.66 -37.78
CA GLY A 312 2.38 -5.62 -37.10
C GLY A 312 1.36 -5.18 -38.17
N GLU A 313 0.11 -5.58 -38.01
CA GLU A 313 -1.00 -5.44 -38.96
C GLU A 313 -1.21 -4.00 -39.48
N GLY A 314 -1.66 -3.91 -40.73
CA GLY A 314 -1.86 -2.65 -41.43
C GLY A 314 -3.05 -1.85 -40.90
N LEU A 315 -2.90 -0.54 -40.92
CA LEU A 315 -4.00 0.40 -41.00
C LEU A 315 -3.79 1.25 -42.25
N GLY A 316 -4.82 1.24 -43.09
CA GLY A 316 -4.84 1.90 -44.38
C GLY A 316 -4.94 3.41 -44.25
N GLU A 317 -4.47 4.06 -45.31
CA GLU A 317 -4.65 5.48 -45.60
C GLU A 317 -6.15 5.84 -45.62
N ASP A 318 -6.54 6.85 -44.85
CA ASP A 318 -7.56 7.80 -45.31
C ASP A 318 -7.13 9.21 -44.89
N GLY A 319 -7.18 10.11 -45.86
CA GLY A 319 -6.87 11.52 -45.70
C GLY A 319 -8.16 12.30 -45.45
N GLY A 320 -8.24 12.97 -44.31
CA GLY A 320 -9.27 13.93 -44.00
C GLY A 320 -8.78 14.87 -42.90
N ASP A 321 -8.70 16.16 -43.23
CA ASP A 321 -8.52 17.25 -42.27
C ASP A 321 -9.50 17.10 -41.10
N ASP A 322 -8.98 16.99 -39.88
CA ASP A 322 -9.64 17.41 -38.63
C ASP A 322 -8.58 17.44 -37.50
N ASP A 323 -8.10 18.63 -37.16
CA ASP A 323 -7.05 18.88 -36.14
C ASP A 323 -7.48 18.56 -34.69
N ASP A 324 -8.65 17.94 -34.47
CA ASP A 324 -9.19 17.65 -33.14
C ASP A 324 -9.06 16.18 -32.70
N ASP A 325 -8.57 15.25 -33.55
CA ASP A 325 -8.62 13.80 -33.27
C ASP A 325 -7.30 13.16 -32.77
N VAL A 326 -6.20 13.91 -32.68
CA VAL A 326 -4.87 13.39 -32.24
C VAL A 326 -4.87 12.92 -30.78
N LEU A 327 -5.83 13.35 -29.96
CA LEU A 327 -5.98 12.89 -28.57
C LEU A 327 -6.71 11.55 -28.44
N ARG A 328 -7.37 11.06 -29.50
CA ARG A 328 -8.23 9.87 -29.45
C ARG A 328 -7.54 8.58 -29.93
N GLU A 329 -6.54 8.71 -30.80
CA GLU A 329 -5.89 7.58 -31.47
C GLU A 329 -4.81 6.85 -30.65
N LEU A 330 -4.35 7.44 -29.53
CA LEU A 330 -3.34 6.81 -28.67
C LEU A 330 -3.92 5.93 -27.55
N GLY A 331 -5.24 5.76 -27.47
CA GLY A 331 -5.85 4.93 -26.41
C GLY A 331 -5.52 5.41 -24.99
N ILE A 332 -4.98 6.62 -24.84
CA ILE A 332 -4.85 7.30 -23.57
C ILE A 332 -6.21 7.92 -23.33
N GLY A 333 -7.13 7.10 -22.83
CA GLY A 333 -8.41 7.59 -22.36
C GLY A 333 -8.17 8.77 -21.44
N THR A 334 -9.01 9.78 -21.51
CA THR A 334 -9.13 10.82 -20.49
C THR A 334 -9.18 10.21 -19.07
N ASP A 335 -9.59 8.94 -18.97
CA ASP A 335 -9.49 8.07 -17.80
C ASP A 335 -8.08 7.99 -17.20
N MET A 336 -6.98 7.96 -17.97
CA MET A 336 -5.63 7.90 -17.40
C MET A 336 -5.17 9.24 -16.80
N ILE A 337 -5.70 10.36 -17.30
CA ILE A 337 -5.51 11.69 -16.71
C ILE A 337 -6.39 11.85 -15.46
N VAL A 338 -7.60 11.30 -15.47
CA VAL A 338 -8.49 11.23 -14.30
C VAL A 338 -7.90 10.29 -13.22
N GLU A 339 -7.32 9.16 -13.61
CA GLU A 339 -6.67 8.18 -12.74
C GLU A 339 -5.36 8.74 -12.16
N LEU A 340 -4.60 9.52 -12.94
CA LEU A 340 -3.47 10.32 -12.43
C LEU A 340 -3.92 11.40 -11.44
N MET A 341 -5.05 12.09 -11.69
CA MET A 341 -5.62 13.04 -10.74
C MET A 341 -6.19 12.37 -9.47
N GLU A 342 -6.75 11.16 -9.58
CA GLU A 342 -7.20 10.35 -8.45
C GLU A 342 -6.01 9.77 -7.65
N CYS A 343 -4.90 9.41 -8.29
CA CYS A 343 -3.67 8.99 -7.63
C CYS A 343 -2.97 10.13 -6.87
N ILE A 344 -3.02 11.35 -7.39
CA ILE A 344 -2.53 12.54 -6.68
C ILE A 344 -3.44 12.87 -5.49
N SER A 345 -4.75 12.63 -5.60
CA SER A 345 -5.71 12.84 -4.50
C SER A 345 -5.64 11.77 -3.40
N THR A 346 -5.05 10.60 -3.66
CA THR A 346 -4.97 9.46 -2.72
C THR A 346 -3.60 9.30 -2.05
N SER A 347 -2.57 9.98 -2.54
CA SER A 347 -1.21 9.96 -1.96
C SER A 347 -1.06 10.85 -0.72
N ASP A 348 -2.02 11.73 -0.43
CA ASP A 348 -2.07 12.54 0.80
C ASP A 348 -2.76 11.84 1.99
N ASN A 349 -3.05 10.54 1.89
CA ASN A 349 -3.70 9.75 2.95
C ASN A 349 -2.83 8.60 3.52
N SER A 350 -1.50 8.71 3.44
CA SER A 350 -0.54 7.76 4.04
C SER A 350 0.39 8.42 5.05
#